data_AF-A0A7Y2C9B4-F1
#
_entry.id   AF-A0A7Y2C9B4-F1
#
_cell.length_a   1.000
_cell.length_b   1.000
_cell.length_c   1.000
_cell.angle_alpha   90.00
_cell.angle_beta   90.00
_cell.angle_gamma   90.00
#
_symmetry.space_group_name_H-M   'P 1'
#
loop_
_entity.id
_entity.type
_entity.pdbx_description
1 polymer ?
#
loop_
_entity_poly.entity_id
_entity_poly.type
_entity_poly.pdbx_seq_one_letter_code
_entity_poly.pdbx_strand_id
1 'polypeptide(L)'
;MDRKKFLQMGLAGGIGTFALAGTGSFAGCGQSRNAGSTISASGLDLAALAADYRSQLFDEYLPFWEKGGIDDELGGFMCYLHDDGSVQDDRKD
;
A
#
# COMPACT_ATOMS: atom_id res chain seq x y z
N MET A 1 -1.49 20.22 -14.63
CA MET A 1 -1.91 18.84 -14.96
C MET A 1 -3.34 18.62 -14.46
N ASP A 2 -4.27 18.32 -15.37
CA ASP A 2 -5.68 18.09 -15.04
C ASP A 2 -5.93 16.65 -14.57
N ARG A 3 -6.12 16.49 -13.26
CA ARG A 3 -6.49 15.24 -12.56
C ARG A 3 -7.80 14.57 -13.02
N LYS A 4 -8.54 15.20 -13.92
CA LYS A 4 -9.89 14.77 -14.36
C LYS A 4 -9.88 13.79 -15.54
N LYS A 5 -8.72 13.56 -16.17
CA LYS A 5 -8.60 12.67 -17.34
C LYS A 5 -8.28 11.20 -16.99
N PHE A 6 -8.02 10.89 -15.72
CA PHE A 6 -7.61 9.53 -15.31
C PHE A 6 -8.78 8.57 -15.07
N LEU A 7 -10.00 9.06 -14.85
CA LEU A 7 -11.15 8.23 -14.45
C LEU A 7 -12.06 7.78 -15.62
N GLN A 8 -11.72 8.07 -16.87
CA GLN A 8 -12.57 7.74 -18.02
C GLN A 8 -12.19 6.47 -18.78
N MET A 9 -11.21 5.70 -18.31
CA MET A 9 -10.77 4.48 -19.00
C MET A 9 -11.17 3.22 -18.22
N GLY A 10 -12.45 2.87 -18.23
CA GLY A 10 -12.91 1.64 -17.59
C GLY A 10 -14.42 1.40 -17.63
N LEU A 11 -15.05 1.42 -18.81
CA LEU A 11 -16.44 0.93 -18.96
C LEU A 11 -16.79 0.58 -20.42
N ALA A 12 -16.00 -0.27 -21.07
CA ALA A 12 -16.35 -0.86 -22.36
C ALA A 12 -16.07 -2.37 -22.36
N GLY A 13 -17.13 -3.16 -22.27
CA GLY A 13 -17.16 -4.63 -22.39
C GLY A 13 -17.27 -5.32 -21.04
N GLY A 14 -18.33 -6.03 -20.68
CA GLY A 14 -19.53 -6.45 -21.39
C GLY A 14 -20.23 -7.48 -20.50
N ILE A 15 -21.55 -7.44 -20.47
CA ILE A 15 -22.43 -8.38 -19.77
C ILE A 15 -22.38 -9.71 -20.54
N GLY A 16 -22.17 -10.86 -19.88
CA GLY A 16 -22.29 -12.14 -20.59
C GLY A 16 -21.87 -13.41 -19.86
N THR A 17 -22.87 -14.08 -19.30
CA THR A 17 -23.01 -15.56 -19.23
C THR A 17 -22.23 -16.32 -18.15
N PHE A 18 -22.92 -16.55 -17.02
CA PHE A 18 -22.68 -17.74 -16.18
C PHE A 18 -23.10 -18.99 -16.97
N ALA A 19 -22.16 -19.88 -17.28
CA ALA A 19 -22.45 -21.21 -17.78
C ALA A 19 -21.81 -22.27 -16.87
N LEU A 20 -22.64 -23.23 -16.47
CA LEU A 20 -22.39 -24.35 -15.57
C LEU A 20 -21.35 -25.35 -16.10
N ALA A 21 -20.65 -25.96 -15.13
CA ALA A 21 -20.19 -27.35 -15.08
C ALA A 21 -19.38 -27.92 -16.27
N GLY A 22 -18.09 -28.18 -16.00
CA GLY A 22 -17.27 -29.12 -16.75
C GLY A 22 -15.97 -29.42 -16.01
N THR A 23 -15.85 -30.63 -15.45
CA THR A 23 -14.57 -31.18 -14.96
C THR A 23 -13.61 -31.36 -16.14
N GLY A 24 -12.78 -30.35 -16.40
CA GLY A 24 -11.71 -30.42 -17.37
C GLY A 24 -10.36 -30.43 -16.65
N SER A 25 -9.66 -31.56 -16.71
CA SER A 25 -8.24 -31.65 -16.35
C SER A 25 -7.44 -30.59 -17.10
N PHE A 26 -6.84 -29.65 -16.39
CA PHE A 26 -5.81 -28.80 -16.97
C PHE A 26 -4.52 -29.63 -17.08
N ALA A 27 -4.35 -30.29 -18.23
CA ALA A 27 -3.05 -30.80 -18.63
C ALA A 27 -2.14 -29.59 -18.90
N GLY A 28 -1.13 -29.43 -18.06
CA GLY A 28 -0.25 -28.26 -18.06
C GLY A 28 0.69 -28.18 -19.27
N CYS A 29 1.28 -27.00 -19.43
CA CYS A 29 2.62 -26.86 -19.99
C CYS A 29 3.39 -25.86 -19.12
N GLY A 30 4.62 -26.22 -18.77
CA GLY A 30 5.36 -25.65 -17.66
C GLY A 30 5.58 -24.16 -17.74
N GLN A 31 5.23 -23.46 -16.66
CA GLN A 31 5.79 -22.15 -16.39
C GLN A 31 7.24 -22.37 -15.93
N SER A 32 8.15 -22.29 -16.90
CA SER A 32 9.57 -22.03 -16.62
C SER A 32 9.61 -20.85 -15.67
N ARG A 33 10.01 -21.11 -14.42
CA ARG A 33 10.30 -20.06 -13.45
C ARG A 33 11.49 -19.32 -14.00
N ASN A 34 11.23 -18.23 -14.73
CA ASN A 34 12.26 -17.24 -14.97
C ASN A 34 12.75 -16.83 -13.59
N ALA A 35 13.97 -17.25 -13.26
CA ALA A 35 14.69 -16.78 -12.09
C ALA A 35 14.55 -15.26 -12.08
N GLY A 36 13.90 -14.76 -11.03
CA GLY A 36 13.64 -13.34 -10.88
C GLY A 36 14.96 -12.61 -11.03
N SER A 37 15.12 -11.91 -12.15
CA SER A 37 16.17 -10.93 -12.31
C SER A 37 15.87 -9.85 -11.29
N THR A 38 16.52 -9.93 -10.12
CA THR A 38 16.52 -8.88 -9.10
C THR A 38 17.10 -7.65 -9.78
N ILE A 39 16.23 -6.73 -10.21
CA ILE A 39 16.63 -5.45 -10.79
C ILE A 39 17.31 -4.70 -9.65
N SER A 40 18.64 -4.75 -9.57
CA SER A 40 19.37 -4.02 -8.54
C SER A 40 19.52 -2.58 -8.99
N ALA A 41 18.67 -1.69 -8.47
CA ALA A 41 18.98 -0.29 -8.44
C ALA A 41 19.97 -0.07 -7.28
N SER A 42 21.22 0.28 -7.58
CA SER A 42 22.25 0.71 -6.62
C SER A 42 22.85 -0.30 -5.62
N GLY A 43 22.81 -1.61 -5.89
CA GLY A 43 23.53 -2.61 -5.07
C GLY A 43 22.81 -3.07 -3.80
N LEU A 44 21.61 -2.53 -3.56
CA LEU A 44 20.64 -3.09 -2.63
C LEU A 44 19.65 -3.98 -3.40
N ASP A 45 19.22 -5.07 -2.75
CA ASP A 45 18.09 -5.85 -3.22
C ASP A 45 16.81 -5.01 -3.01
N LEU A 46 16.10 -4.69 -4.09
CA LEU A 46 14.87 -3.90 -4.04
C LEU A 46 13.82 -4.52 -3.10
N ALA A 47 13.82 -5.86 -2.98
CA ALA A 47 12.91 -6.55 -2.07
C ALA A 47 13.26 -6.27 -0.60
N ALA A 48 14.54 -6.30 -0.25
CA ALA A 48 15.00 -5.93 1.08
C ALA A 48 14.68 -4.47 1.40
N LEU A 49 14.95 -3.55 0.47
CA LEU A 49 14.62 -2.14 0.65
C LEU A 49 13.11 -1.90 0.84
N ALA A 50 12.27 -2.60 0.08
CA ALA A 50 10.82 -2.53 0.24
C ALA A 50 10.36 -3.07 1.60
N ALA A 51 10.98 -4.14 2.11
CA ALA A 51 10.69 -4.70 3.42
C ALA A 51 11.09 -3.72 4.55
N ASP A 52 12.26 -3.08 4.44
CA ASP A 52 12.74 -2.11 5.42
C ASP A 52 11.82 -0.88 5.51
N TYR A 53 11.40 -0.33 4.36
CA TYR A 53 10.44 0.77 4.35
C TYR A 53 9.07 0.36 4.90
N ARG A 54 8.64 -0.86 4.60
CA ARG A 54 7.39 -1.39 5.14
C ARG A 54 7.45 -1.45 6.67
N SER A 55 8.53 -1.98 7.23
CA SER A 55 8.70 -2.08 8.68
C SER A 55 8.74 -0.70 9.33
N GLN A 56 9.55 0.23 8.83
CA GLN A 56 9.59 1.61 9.34
C GLN A 56 8.20 2.28 9.32
N LEU A 57 7.42 2.07 8.27
CA LEU A 57 6.10 2.69 8.17
C LEU A 57 5.09 2.07 9.14
N PHE A 58 4.96 0.74 9.13
CA PHE A 58 3.89 0.06 9.85
C PHE A 58 4.22 -0.28 11.30
N ASP A 59 5.50 -0.47 11.62
CA ASP A 59 5.93 -0.90 12.94
C ASP A 59 6.43 0.28 13.80
N GLU A 60 6.85 1.39 13.19
CA GLU A 60 7.39 2.55 13.90
C GLU A 60 6.53 3.81 13.68
N TYR A 61 6.38 4.26 12.43
CA TYR A 61 5.77 5.56 12.13
C TYR A 61 4.27 5.60 12.44
N LEU A 62 3.48 4.63 11.98
CA LEU A 62 2.04 4.62 12.25
C LEU A 62 1.73 4.45 13.75
N PRO A 63 2.37 3.52 14.49
CA PRO A 63 2.18 3.42 15.95
C PRO A 63 2.59 4.68 16.71
N PHE A 64 3.57 5.45 16.22
CA PHE A 64 3.89 6.76 16.79
C PHE A 64 2.72 7.74 16.66
N TRP A 65 2.10 7.85 15.49
CA TRP A 65 0.93 8.72 15.28
C TRP A 65 -0.32 8.25 16.05
N GLU A 66 -0.51 6.95 16.21
CA GLU A 66 -1.64 6.40 16.98
C GLU A 66 -1.58 6.73 18.48
N LYS A 67 -0.40 7.02 19.04
CA LYS A 67 -0.25 7.34 20.48
C LYS A 67 -0.83 8.69 20.88
N GLY A 68 -0.76 9.67 19.99
CA GLY A 68 -1.13 11.04 20.34
C GLY A 68 -1.31 11.96 19.14
N GLY A 69 -0.99 11.52 17.93
CA GLY A 69 -1.12 12.32 16.72
C GLY A 69 -2.56 12.48 16.22
N ILE A 70 -3.52 11.73 16.76
CA ILE A 70 -4.95 11.82 16.41
C ILE A 70 -5.65 12.64 17.50
N ASP A 71 -6.39 13.67 17.07
CA ASP A 71 -7.24 14.45 17.97
C ASP A 71 -8.64 13.82 18.03
N ASP A 72 -8.90 13.03 19.07
CA ASP A 72 -10.19 12.38 19.27
C ASP A 72 -11.28 13.31 19.83
N GLU A 73 -10.91 14.48 20.38
CA GLU A 73 -11.85 15.40 21.02
C GLU A 73 -12.46 16.38 20.02
N LEU A 74 -11.63 17.02 19.20
CA LEU A 74 -12.04 18.04 18.24
C LEU A 74 -11.97 17.55 16.79
N GLY A 75 -11.35 16.39 16.56
CA GLY A 75 -11.09 15.86 15.23
C GLY A 75 -9.86 16.52 14.58
N GLY A 76 -9.12 15.74 13.81
CA GLY A 76 -7.91 16.21 13.13
C GLY A 76 -6.66 15.58 13.72
N PHE A 77 -5.55 16.33 13.75
CA PHE A 77 -4.24 15.81 14.10
C PHE A 77 -3.48 16.71 15.09
N MET A 78 -2.82 16.08 16.05
CA MET A 78 -1.84 16.72 16.93
C MET A 78 -0.47 16.72 16.27
N CYS A 79 0.04 17.90 15.94
CA CYS A 79 1.31 18.07 15.23
C CYS A 79 2.49 18.37 16.17
N TYR A 80 2.21 18.82 17.39
CA TYR A 80 3.22 19.08 18.41
C TYR A 80 3.30 17.87 19.35
N LEU A 81 4.14 16.92 18.97
CA LEU A 81 4.37 15.68 19.72
C LEU A 81 5.79 15.67 20.29
N HIS A 82 5.95 15.03 21.44
CA HIS A 82 7.25 14.64 21.96
C HIS A 82 7.83 13.47 21.15
N ASP A 83 9.13 13.20 21.31
CA ASP A 83 9.84 12.11 20.63
C ASP A 83 9.26 10.72 20.95
N ASP A 84 8.49 10.59 22.02
CA ASP A 84 7.81 9.34 22.42
C ASP A 84 6.42 9.15 21.79
N GLY A 85 5.89 10.17 21.11
CA GLY A 85 4.57 10.23 20.47
C GLY A 85 3.46 10.82 21.35
N SER A 86 3.78 11.30 22.55
CA SER A 86 2.80 11.99 23.42
C SER A 86 2.57 13.45 23.00
N VAL A 87 1.38 13.98 23.27
CA VAL A 87 1.01 15.36 22.91
C VAL A 87 1.74 16.36 23.79
N GLN A 88 2.45 17.29 23.16
CA GLN A 88 3.09 18.43 23.82
C GLN A 88 2.15 19.66 23.87
N ASP A 89 1.49 19.95 22.76
CA ASP A 89 0.68 21.17 22.56
C ASP A 89 -0.46 20.88 21.55
N ASP A 90 -1.64 21.44 21.80
CA ASP A 90 -2.83 21.22 20.98
C ASP A 90 -3.00 22.22 19.82
N ARG A 91 -2.13 23.24 19.73
CA ARG A 91 -2.18 24.28 18.69
C ARG A 91 -2.17 23.73 17.26
N LYS A 92 -2.81 24.49 16.35
CA LYS A 92 -3.07 24.18 14.94
C LYS A 92 -2.86 25.43 14.07
N ASP A 93 -1.66 26.01 14.10
CA ASP A 93 -1.29 27.19 13.28
C ASP A 93 -0.68 26.85 11.92
#